data_AF-A0A2N1UFT2-F1
#
_entry.id   AF-A0A2N1UFT2-F1
#
_cell.length_a   1.000
_cell.length_b   1.000
_cell.length_c   1.000
_cell.angle_alpha   90.00
_cell.angle_beta   90.00
_cell.angle_gamma   90.00
#
_symmetry.space_group_name_H-M   'P 1'
#
loop_
_entity.id
_entity.type
_entity.pdbx_description
1 polymer ?
#
loop_
_entity_poly.entity_id
_entity_poly.type
_entity_poly.pdbx_seq_one_letter_code
_entity_poly.pdbx_strand_id
1 'polypeptide(L)'
;MLFTAGSRSWIVLIMVFMLAMTLPASINAKTWTIEDFFQHRPDVRDNISKWSGQTDPEWILREWIKITYERGDDYHLAIAILNGTQQPDSGSPPQPGSIEQPSDGFAKPSQPVAGFVRPADDNGWGIHWFPTVSQSKEEVDRFVSIINGLHIKWVLFLNPGTDLHANEHLVDSLVKLGIMPVMRLYYSTITAPSSDEIRQTRELAEYYTRRGVQYFQIYNEPNLPCEWEGNRLPENSIARWAEAFVPRARAIIEGGGIPGIGGPAFGYIKTDGSYGNGSEYFRQMTGELVNKGHKDLLARCVVVIHNYTTDSHPSDQAQTEKYWQFATYQAILAEHGLLLPMIGGEGGTRPEDVGGNMSKLADNVFWCYEHMATAPDYYMSFAHWLLAAPEGNEWRRHAMFDSNGSPLQKELIEKMRTARPRARGSSRTNAQGN
;
A
#
# COMPACT_ATOMS: atom_id res chain seq x y z
N MET A 1 24.83 -75.64 4.57
CA MET A 1 24.65 -75.42 3.12
C MET A 1 25.14 -74.00 2.84
N LEU A 2 26.42 -73.78 2.51
CA LEU A 2 27.09 -73.90 1.20
C LEU A 2 26.67 -72.80 0.20
N PHE A 3 27.62 -71.86 -0.07
CA PHE A 3 27.95 -71.12 -1.32
C PHE A 3 26.86 -70.24 -1.99
N THR A 4 27.08 -69.12 -2.71
CA THR A 4 28.18 -68.37 -3.38
C THR A 4 27.58 -66.98 -3.74
N ALA A 5 28.22 -65.81 -3.59
CA ALA A 5 29.17 -65.10 -4.47
C ALA A 5 28.73 -64.73 -5.92
N GLY A 6 28.88 -63.44 -6.28
CA GLY A 6 29.07 -62.88 -7.65
C GLY A 6 27.81 -62.32 -8.33
N SER A 7 27.80 -61.27 -9.17
CA SER A 7 28.78 -60.27 -9.63
C SER A 7 28.11 -59.35 -10.69
N ARG A 8 28.43 -58.05 -10.65
CA ARG A 8 28.62 -57.06 -11.75
C ARG A 8 27.83 -57.14 -13.08
N SER A 9 27.09 -56.05 -13.32
CA SER A 9 27.09 -55.12 -14.48
C SER A 9 27.24 -55.64 -15.92
N TRP A 10 26.26 -55.32 -16.78
CA TRP A 10 26.40 -55.21 -18.24
C TRP A 10 25.54 -54.03 -18.81
N ILE A 11 26.22 -53.09 -19.51
CA ILE A 11 25.85 -52.37 -20.79
C ILE A 11 24.56 -51.51 -20.82
N VAL A 12 24.50 -50.17 -21.04
CA VAL A 12 24.98 -49.18 -22.06
C VAL A 12 24.54 -49.39 -23.53
N LEU A 13 23.47 -48.71 -23.98
CA LEU A 13 23.29 -48.02 -25.30
C LEU A 13 21.84 -47.43 -25.35
N ILE A 14 21.61 -46.11 -25.31
CA ILE A 14 21.58 -45.11 -26.42
C ILE A 14 20.58 -45.43 -27.56
N MET A 15 19.54 -44.58 -27.68
CA MET A 15 19.10 -43.79 -28.87
C MET A 15 17.56 -43.73 -29.10
N VAL A 16 17.03 -42.53 -28.83
CA VAL A 16 16.06 -41.76 -29.63
C VAL A 16 15.60 -42.43 -30.94
N PHE A 17 14.30 -42.69 -31.07
CA PHE A 17 13.56 -42.38 -32.29
C PHE A 17 12.08 -42.09 -31.99
N MET A 18 11.63 -40.96 -32.53
CA MET A 18 10.25 -40.49 -32.55
C MET A 18 9.33 -41.52 -33.23
N LEU A 19 8.16 -41.75 -32.66
CA LEU A 19 6.95 -41.88 -33.47
C LEU A 19 5.75 -41.32 -32.69
N ALA A 20 5.08 -40.40 -33.36
CA ALA A 20 3.87 -39.72 -32.97
C ALA A 20 2.82 -40.70 -32.39
N MET A 21 2.51 -40.55 -31.11
CA MET A 21 1.19 -40.89 -30.60
C MET A 21 0.38 -39.60 -30.51
N THR A 22 -0.61 -39.55 -31.38
CA THR A 22 -1.71 -38.58 -31.46
C THR A 22 -2.17 -38.13 -30.09
N LEU A 23 -2.03 -36.83 -29.83
CA LEU A 23 -2.80 -36.10 -28.82
C LEU A 23 -4.29 -36.42 -29.03
N PRO A 24 -5.03 -36.89 -28.02
CA PRO A 24 -6.48 -36.87 -28.11
C PRO A 24 -6.93 -35.40 -28.08
N ALA A 25 -7.67 -35.03 -29.11
CA ALA A 25 -8.67 -33.97 -29.22
C ALA A 25 -8.51 -32.73 -28.31
N SER A 26 -8.29 -31.59 -28.96
CA SER A 26 -8.79 -30.26 -28.58
C SER A 26 -9.79 -30.28 -27.41
N ILE A 27 -9.38 -29.74 -26.27
CA ILE A 27 -10.31 -29.34 -25.22
C ILE A 27 -11.20 -28.27 -25.86
N ASN A 28 -12.46 -28.62 -26.10
CA ASN A 28 -13.46 -27.63 -26.49
C ASN A 28 -13.42 -26.50 -25.46
N ALA A 29 -13.22 -25.26 -25.92
CA ALA A 29 -13.41 -24.06 -25.14
C ALA A 29 -14.87 -24.02 -24.66
N LYS A 30 -15.14 -24.64 -23.51
CA LYS A 30 -16.47 -24.63 -22.90
C LYS A 30 -16.71 -23.19 -22.47
N THR A 31 -17.68 -22.53 -23.09
CA THR A 31 -18.16 -21.23 -22.60
C THR A 31 -18.85 -21.49 -21.26
N TRP A 32 -18.24 -21.01 -20.17
CA TRP A 32 -18.83 -21.13 -18.84
C TRP A 32 -20.00 -20.16 -18.70
N THR A 33 -21.12 -20.65 -18.18
CA THR A 33 -22.25 -19.83 -17.75
C THR A 33 -22.13 -19.51 -16.25
N ILE A 34 -22.92 -18.52 -15.77
CA ILE A 34 -23.02 -18.24 -14.32
C ILE A 34 -23.48 -19.51 -13.56
N GLU A 35 -24.34 -20.33 -14.16
CA GLU A 35 -24.81 -21.56 -13.53
C GLU A 35 -23.72 -22.63 -13.48
N ASP A 36 -22.87 -22.75 -14.51
CA ASP A 36 -21.68 -23.63 -14.47
C ASP A 36 -20.73 -23.20 -13.34
N PHE A 37 -20.54 -21.89 -13.14
CA PHE A 37 -19.72 -21.36 -12.05
C PHE A 37 -20.28 -21.74 -10.68
N PHE A 38 -21.59 -21.57 -10.44
CA PHE A 38 -22.18 -21.96 -9.16
C PHE A 38 -22.28 -23.47 -8.95
N GLN A 39 -22.27 -24.28 -10.01
CA GLN A 39 -22.08 -25.73 -9.86
C GLN A 39 -20.66 -26.08 -9.43
N HIS A 40 -19.66 -25.31 -9.88
CA HIS A 40 -18.27 -25.47 -9.46
C HIS A 40 -18.01 -24.91 -8.05
N ARG A 41 -18.65 -23.78 -7.72
CA ARG A 41 -18.53 -23.01 -6.47
C ARG A 41 -19.90 -22.81 -5.81
N PRO A 42 -20.55 -23.89 -5.33
CA PRO A 42 -21.86 -23.80 -4.69
C PRO A 42 -21.80 -22.99 -3.39
N ASP A 43 -20.64 -23.00 -2.72
CA ASP A 43 -20.37 -22.20 -1.52
C ASP A 43 -20.58 -20.71 -1.74
N VAL A 44 -20.21 -20.18 -2.91
CA VAL A 44 -20.38 -18.75 -3.24
C VAL A 44 -21.86 -18.39 -3.30
N ARG A 45 -22.65 -19.20 -4.02
CA ARG A 45 -24.09 -19.01 -4.14
C ARG A 45 -24.78 -19.11 -2.79
N ASP A 46 -24.52 -20.18 -2.07
CA ASP A 46 -25.19 -20.49 -0.80
C ASP A 46 -24.85 -19.46 0.27
N ASN A 47 -23.58 -19.09 0.41
CA ASN A 47 -23.17 -18.12 1.41
C ASN A 47 -23.77 -16.74 1.13
N ILE A 48 -23.67 -16.26 -0.12
CA ILE A 48 -24.15 -14.92 -0.45
C ILE A 48 -25.67 -14.83 -0.41
N SER A 49 -26.39 -15.81 -0.94
CA SER A 49 -27.85 -15.85 -0.80
C SER A 49 -28.29 -15.90 0.66
N LYS A 50 -27.59 -16.69 1.51
CA LYS A 50 -27.94 -16.83 2.93
C LYS A 50 -27.81 -15.53 3.72
N TRP A 51 -26.77 -14.72 3.47
CA TRP A 51 -26.58 -13.47 4.23
C TRP A 51 -27.28 -12.26 3.60
N SER A 52 -27.39 -12.21 2.27
CA SER A 52 -27.96 -11.06 1.57
C SER A 52 -29.48 -11.15 1.35
N GLY A 53 -30.04 -12.37 1.37
CA GLY A 53 -31.42 -12.64 0.95
C GLY A 53 -31.66 -12.54 -0.56
N GLN A 54 -30.61 -12.31 -1.37
CA GLN A 54 -30.70 -12.22 -2.83
C GLN A 54 -30.60 -13.60 -3.48
N THR A 55 -31.36 -13.80 -4.55
CA THR A 55 -31.38 -15.06 -5.32
C THR A 55 -30.98 -14.89 -6.79
N ASP A 56 -30.72 -13.65 -7.23
CA ASP A 56 -30.30 -13.37 -8.62
C ASP A 56 -28.84 -13.83 -8.85
N PRO A 57 -28.60 -14.81 -9.75
CA PRO A 57 -27.27 -15.36 -9.98
C PRO A 57 -26.23 -14.32 -10.42
N GLU A 58 -26.61 -13.36 -11.26
CA GLU A 58 -25.67 -12.33 -11.73
C GLU A 58 -25.30 -11.36 -10.60
N TRP A 59 -26.29 -10.90 -9.83
CA TRP A 59 -26.04 -10.08 -8.65
C TRP A 59 -25.13 -10.79 -7.64
N ILE A 60 -25.40 -12.06 -7.34
CA ILE A 60 -24.61 -12.84 -6.39
C ILE A 60 -23.15 -12.96 -6.85
N LEU A 61 -22.92 -13.22 -8.13
CA LEU A 61 -21.57 -13.35 -8.67
C LEU A 61 -20.82 -12.01 -8.65
N ARG A 62 -21.50 -10.90 -8.98
CA ARG A 62 -20.96 -9.54 -8.87
C ARG A 62 -20.62 -9.18 -7.44
N GLU A 63 -21.50 -9.52 -6.50
CA GLU A 63 -21.29 -9.24 -5.08
C GLU A 63 -20.14 -10.07 -4.52
N TRP A 64 -20.02 -11.34 -4.92
CA TRP A 64 -18.88 -12.17 -4.57
C TRP A 64 -17.56 -11.55 -5.04
N ILE A 65 -17.47 -11.11 -6.30
CA ILE A 65 -16.26 -10.48 -6.84
C ILE A 65 -15.86 -9.24 -6.04
N LYS A 66 -16.83 -8.46 -5.56
CA LYS A 66 -16.56 -7.28 -4.74
C LYS A 66 -15.98 -7.64 -3.37
N ILE A 67 -16.54 -8.66 -2.71
CA ILE A 67 -16.24 -8.96 -1.30
C ILE A 67 -15.23 -10.09 -1.11
N THR A 68 -14.98 -10.89 -2.15
CA THR A 68 -14.06 -12.02 -2.09
C THR A 68 -12.63 -11.52 -2.03
N TYR A 69 -11.79 -12.22 -1.27
CA TYR A 69 -10.34 -12.03 -1.25
C TYR A 69 -9.62 -13.02 -2.16
N GLU A 70 -10.35 -13.95 -2.78
CA GLU A 70 -9.80 -14.88 -3.75
C GLU A 70 -9.39 -14.12 -5.01
N ARG A 71 -8.15 -14.32 -5.48
CA ARG A 71 -7.61 -13.72 -6.71
C ARG A 71 -6.99 -14.78 -7.64
N GLY A 72 -7.42 -16.03 -7.49
CA GLY A 72 -7.01 -17.16 -8.33
C GLY A 72 -7.93 -17.40 -9.51
N ASP A 73 -7.89 -18.61 -10.06
CA ASP A 73 -8.61 -18.98 -11.29
C ASP A 73 -10.12 -18.74 -11.21
N ASP A 74 -10.75 -19.04 -10.07
CA ASP A 74 -12.19 -18.83 -9.87
C ASP A 74 -12.60 -17.35 -9.91
N TYR A 75 -11.75 -16.46 -9.39
CA TYR A 75 -11.98 -15.02 -9.44
C TYR A 75 -11.93 -14.51 -10.88
N HIS A 76 -10.93 -14.94 -11.64
CA HIS A 76 -10.78 -14.57 -13.03
C HIS A 76 -11.86 -15.19 -13.92
N LEU A 77 -12.27 -16.43 -13.64
CA LEU A 77 -13.38 -17.10 -14.31
C LEU A 77 -14.70 -16.36 -14.08
N ALA A 78 -15.01 -15.96 -12.84
CA ALA A 78 -16.21 -15.19 -12.52
C ALA A 78 -16.27 -13.85 -13.25
N ILE A 79 -15.14 -13.13 -13.34
CA ILE A 79 -15.03 -11.89 -14.13
C ILE A 79 -15.24 -12.18 -15.62
N ALA A 80 -14.62 -13.24 -16.14
CA ALA A 80 -14.72 -13.60 -17.55
C ALA A 80 -16.17 -13.93 -17.95
N ILE A 81 -16.90 -14.67 -17.09
CA ILE A 81 -18.32 -14.99 -17.26
C ILE A 81 -19.18 -13.73 -17.31
N LEU A 82 -18.98 -12.78 -16.38
CA LEU A 82 -19.76 -11.54 -16.34
C LEU A 82 -19.48 -10.59 -17.51
N ASN A 83 -18.29 -10.67 -18.09
CA ASN A 83 -17.89 -9.86 -19.23
C ASN A 83 -18.20 -10.54 -20.58
N GLY A 84 -18.76 -11.75 -20.58
CA GLY A 84 -19.05 -12.52 -21.79
C GLY A 84 -17.80 -12.99 -22.55
N THR A 85 -16.66 -13.08 -21.86
CA THR A 85 -15.37 -13.48 -22.43
C THR A 85 -15.07 -14.95 -22.08
N GLN A 86 -14.60 -15.74 -23.06
CA GLN A 86 -14.15 -17.10 -22.80
C GLN A 86 -12.91 -17.10 -21.90
N GLN A 87 -12.76 -18.16 -21.08
CA GLN A 87 -11.57 -18.39 -20.27
C GLN A 87 -10.32 -18.29 -21.16
N PRO A 88 -9.29 -17.50 -20.80
CA PRO A 88 -8.05 -17.55 -21.54
C PRO A 88 -7.49 -18.97 -21.43
N ASP A 89 -7.13 -19.57 -22.56
CA ASP A 89 -6.33 -20.79 -22.59
C ASP A 89 -5.19 -20.65 -21.59
N SER A 90 -4.83 -21.74 -20.91
CA SER A 90 -3.64 -21.85 -20.04
C SER A 90 -2.30 -21.64 -20.76
N GLY A 91 -2.31 -20.97 -21.92
CA GLY A 91 -1.14 -20.42 -22.56
C GLY A 91 -0.49 -19.38 -21.66
N SER A 92 0.82 -19.54 -21.49
CA SER A 92 1.69 -18.60 -20.76
C SER A 92 1.28 -17.14 -21.02
N PRO A 93 1.25 -16.29 -19.99
CA PRO A 93 0.84 -14.90 -20.15
C PRO A 93 1.62 -14.25 -21.30
N PRO A 94 0.97 -13.42 -22.12
CA PRO A 94 1.67 -12.70 -23.18
C PRO A 94 2.83 -11.95 -22.54
N GLN A 95 4.05 -12.20 -23.03
CA GLN A 95 5.19 -11.42 -22.58
C GLN A 95 4.81 -9.94 -22.72
N PRO A 96 4.92 -9.15 -21.64
CA PRO A 96 4.78 -7.71 -21.76
C PRO A 96 5.74 -7.28 -22.86
N GLY A 97 5.20 -6.61 -23.88
CA GLY A 97 6.02 -5.98 -24.91
C GLY A 97 7.11 -5.19 -24.19
N SER A 98 8.35 -5.41 -24.59
CA SER A 98 9.53 -4.76 -24.02
C SER A 98 9.32 -3.24 -24.03
N ILE A 99 8.86 -2.71 -22.92
CA ILE A 99 9.05 -1.31 -22.58
C ILE A 99 10.55 -1.17 -22.43
N GLU A 100 11.17 -0.37 -23.29
CA GLU A 100 12.58 -0.01 -23.16
C GLU A 100 12.84 0.40 -21.71
N GLN A 101 13.71 -0.36 -21.05
CA GLN A 101 14.22 0.01 -19.73
C GLN A 101 14.79 1.42 -19.82
N PRO A 102 14.44 2.33 -18.90
CA PRO A 102 15.25 3.52 -18.68
C PRO A 102 16.62 3.03 -18.23
N SER A 103 17.63 3.23 -19.08
CA SER A 103 19.01 2.89 -18.82
C SER A 103 19.51 3.57 -17.54
N ASP A 104 20.15 2.80 -16.65
CA ASP A 104 21.14 3.10 -15.59
C ASP A 104 21.39 4.58 -15.20
N GLY A 105 20.33 5.34 -14.99
CA GLY A 105 20.39 6.80 -14.93
C GLY A 105 19.44 7.39 -13.90
N PHE A 106 19.21 6.73 -12.77
CA PHE A 106 18.61 7.43 -11.63
C PHE A 106 19.59 8.51 -11.17
N ALA A 107 19.12 9.75 -11.23
CA ALA A 107 19.90 10.94 -10.98
C ALA A 107 20.77 10.84 -9.71
N LYS A 108 21.99 11.38 -9.81
CA LYS A 108 22.87 11.67 -8.66
C LYS A 108 22.07 12.27 -7.50
N PRO A 109 22.47 12.01 -6.23
CA PRO A 109 21.71 12.43 -5.05
C PRO A 109 21.26 13.89 -5.19
N SER A 110 19.94 14.06 -5.28
CA SER A 110 19.29 15.34 -5.42
C SER A 110 19.63 16.22 -4.22
N GLN A 111 19.59 17.54 -4.42
CA GLN A 111 19.66 18.52 -3.34
C GLN A 111 18.72 18.12 -2.19
N PRO A 112 19.08 18.39 -0.92
CA PRO A 112 18.19 18.16 0.20
C PRO A 112 16.84 18.81 -0.08
N VAL A 113 15.73 18.15 0.28
CA VAL A 113 14.42 18.82 0.22
C VAL A 113 14.34 19.83 1.36
N ALA A 114 15.00 20.97 1.16
CA ALA A 114 15.22 21.99 2.16
C ALA A 114 13.89 22.57 2.64
N GLY A 115 13.70 22.66 3.97
CA GLY A 115 12.52 23.26 4.59
C GLY A 115 11.49 22.27 5.16
N PHE A 116 11.66 20.96 4.97
CA PHE A 116 10.78 19.93 5.55
C PHE A 116 11.41 19.29 6.79
N VAL A 117 10.67 19.29 7.90
CA VAL A 117 11.16 18.86 9.22
C VAL A 117 11.23 17.34 9.32
N ARG A 118 12.32 16.81 9.89
CA ARG A 118 12.51 15.38 10.18
C ARG A 118 12.61 15.15 11.68
N PRO A 119 12.27 13.95 12.19
CA PRO A 119 12.57 13.59 13.57
C PRO A 119 14.09 13.60 13.82
N ALA A 120 14.48 13.80 15.07
CA ALA A 120 15.85 13.58 15.48
C ALA A 120 16.23 12.09 15.27
N ASP A 121 17.47 11.85 14.85
CA ASP A 121 17.98 10.51 14.52
C ASP A 121 17.11 9.78 13.48
N ASP A 122 16.64 10.51 12.46
CA ASP A 122 15.81 9.98 11.38
C ASP A 122 16.48 8.77 10.70
N ASN A 123 15.82 7.62 10.82
CA ASN A 123 16.16 6.37 10.15
C ASN A 123 15.18 6.02 9.02
N GLY A 124 14.16 6.86 8.79
CA GLY A 124 13.08 6.64 7.83
C GLY A 124 12.12 5.50 8.21
N TRP A 125 12.24 4.91 9.40
CA TRP A 125 11.36 3.82 9.84
C TRP A 125 10.06 4.40 10.38
N GLY A 126 8.97 4.09 9.70
CA GLY A 126 7.63 4.46 10.06
C GLY A 126 6.68 3.29 10.27
N ILE A 127 5.50 3.57 10.81
CA ILE A 127 4.42 2.61 10.98
C ILE A 127 3.07 3.32 10.82
N HIS A 128 2.09 2.63 10.23
CA HIS A 128 0.70 3.04 10.37
C HIS A 128 0.18 2.56 11.73
N TRP A 129 -0.37 3.47 12.52
CA TRP A 129 -0.79 3.23 13.91
C TRP A 129 -1.95 2.23 14.03
N PHE A 130 -3.19 2.70 14.09
CA PHE A 130 -4.39 1.88 14.17
C PHE A 130 -5.32 2.27 13.02
N PRO A 131 -6.18 1.36 12.53
CA PRO A 131 -7.17 1.66 11.50
C PRO A 131 -8.41 2.30 12.14
N THR A 132 -8.23 3.00 13.27
CA THR A 132 -9.30 3.68 14.01
C THR A 132 -8.82 5.06 14.44
N VAL A 133 -9.78 5.95 14.67
CA VAL A 133 -9.56 7.38 14.97
C VAL A 133 -9.31 7.68 16.45
N SER A 134 -9.40 6.67 17.32
CA SER A 134 -9.16 6.80 18.76
C SER A 134 -8.81 5.47 19.41
N GLN A 135 -8.04 5.55 20.50
CA GLN A 135 -7.67 4.44 21.39
C GLN A 135 -7.67 4.94 22.84
N SER A 136 -7.74 4.03 23.81
CA SER A 136 -7.59 4.38 25.22
C SER A 136 -6.16 4.88 25.54
N LYS A 137 -5.99 5.65 26.62
CA LYS A 137 -4.66 6.12 27.04
C LYS A 137 -3.73 4.97 27.35
N GLU A 138 -4.26 3.90 27.93
CA GLU A 138 -3.53 2.68 28.26
C GLU A 138 -3.05 1.94 27.01
N GLU A 139 -3.84 1.92 25.94
CA GLU A 139 -3.42 1.41 24.64
C GLU A 139 -2.33 2.29 24.03
N VAL A 140 -2.52 3.62 24.07
CA VAL A 140 -1.52 4.57 23.56
C VAL A 140 -0.17 4.37 24.26
N ASP A 141 -0.13 4.42 25.58
CA ASP A 141 1.11 4.31 26.36
C ASP A 141 1.86 3.01 26.06
N ARG A 142 1.12 1.91 25.98
CA ARG A 142 1.66 0.58 25.67
C ARG A 142 2.26 0.53 24.27
N PHE A 143 1.52 0.99 23.26
CA PHE A 143 2.00 0.90 21.88
C PHE A 143 3.09 1.92 21.56
N VAL A 144 3.05 3.11 22.17
CA VAL A 144 4.13 4.10 22.07
C VAL A 144 5.42 3.53 22.65
N SER A 145 5.34 2.86 23.80
CA SER A 145 6.50 2.15 24.38
C SER A 145 7.03 1.05 23.46
N ILE A 146 6.14 0.28 22.82
CA ILE A 146 6.53 -0.79 21.88
C ILE A 146 7.27 -0.21 20.68
N ILE A 147 6.70 0.78 19.98
CA ILE A 147 7.31 1.31 18.74
C ILE A 147 8.62 2.06 19.01
N ASN A 148 8.76 2.68 20.19
CA ASN A 148 10.03 3.24 20.63
C ASN A 148 11.11 2.16 20.81
N GLY A 149 10.74 1.01 21.38
CA GLY A 149 11.62 -0.16 21.49
C GLY A 149 11.94 -0.82 20.13
N LEU A 150 11.16 -0.54 19.09
CA LEU A 150 11.43 -0.94 17.70
C LEU A 150 12.14 0.15 16.89
N HIS A 151 12.55 1.25 17.54
CA HIS A 151 13.24 2.38 16.91
C HIS A 151 12.45 3.08 15.79
N ILE A 152 11.12 3.00 15.81
CA ILE A 152 10.27 3.75 14.87
C ILE A 152 10.42 5.25 15.12
N LYS A 153 10.54 6.04 14.05
CA LYS A 153 10.66 7.50 14.09
C LYS A 153 9.52 8.25 13.41
N TRP A 154 8.68 7.55 12.65
CA TRP A 154 7.52 8.13 11.96
C TRP A 154 6.25 7.35 12.31
N VAL A 155 5.15 8.05 12.61
CA VAL A 155 3.86 7.42 12.88
C VAL A 155 2.78 8.14 12.11
N LEU A 156 2.10 7.42 11.22
CA LEU A 156 0.84 7.90 10.65
C LEU A 156 -0.33 7.44 11.51
N PHE A 157 -1.23 8.35 11.87
CA PHE A 157 -2.44 8.05 12.65
C PHE A 157 -3.65 8.81 12.12
N LEU A 158 -4.84 8.32 12.44
CA LEU A 158 -6.10 8.89 11.99
C LEU A 158 -6.68 9.86 13.03
N ASN A 159 -7.05 11.06 12.59
CA ASN A 159 -7.85 12.00 13.37
C ASN A 159 -9.28 12.06 12.83
N PRO A 160 -10.34 12.03 13.66
CA PRO A 160 -11.71 12.09 13.16
C PRO A 160 -12.03 13.51 12.66
N GLY A 161 -11.89 13.71 11.34
CA GLY A 161 -12.03 15.00 10.70
C GLY A 161 -11.25 16.10 11.42
N THR A 162 -11.97 17.12 11.86
CA THR A 162 -11.45 18.33 12.53
C THR A 162 -11.62 18.31 14.05
N ASP A 163 -11.85 17.14 14.67
CA ASP A 163 -11.89 17.04 16.13
C ASP A 163 -10.54 17.48 16.71
N LEU A 164 -10.57 18.56 17.48
CA LEU A 164 -9.40 19.23 18.02
C LEU A 164 -8.69 18.42 19.10
N HIS A 165 -9.41 17.59 19.84
CA HIS A 165 -8.90 16.97 21.07
C HIS A 165 -8.83 15.43 21.01
N ALA A 166 -9.20 14.83 19.88
CA ALA A 166 -9.28 13.37 19.74
C ALA A 166 -7.97 12.61 20.03
N ASN A 167 -6.81 13.19 19.70
CA ASN A 167 -5.52 12.48 19.71
C ASN A 167 -4.40 13.20 20.47
N GLU A 168 -4.73 14.10 21.41
CA GLU A 168 -3.73 14.87 22.17
C GLU A 168 -2.74 13.97 22.92
N HIS A 169 -3.26 12.97 23.63
CA HIS A 169 -2.44 12.06 24.42
C HIS A 169 -1.48 11.23 23.55
N LEU A 170 -1.93 10.81 22.36
CA LEU A 170 -1.07 10.12 21.39
C LEU A 170 0.03 11.05 20.88
N VAL A 171 -0.32 12.25 20.41
CA VAL A 171 0.64 13.22 19.89
C VAL A 171 1.69 13.59 20.93
N ASP A 172 1.28 13.94 22.14
CA ASP A 172 2.19 14.32 23.22
C ASP A 172 3.15 13.18 23.57
N SER A 173 2.65 11.94 23.58
CA SER A 173 3.45 10.74 23.86
C SER A 173 4.48 10.45 22.77
N LEU A 174 4.11 10.60 21.49
CA LEU A 174 5.02 10.43 20.36
C LEU A 174 6.12 11.50 20.34
N VAL A 175 5.72 12.77 20.46
CA VAL A 175 6.64 13.91 20.37
C VAL A 175 7.62 13.93 21.53
N LYS A 176 7.19 13.56 22.75
CA LYS A 176 8.08 13.40 23.91
C LYS A 176 9.23 12.41 23.66
N LEU A 177 9.02 11.41 22.81
CA LEU A 177 10.02 10.41 22.43
C LEU A 177 10.78 10.75 21.13
N GLY A 178 10.56 11.95 20.57
CA GLY A 178 11.16 12.35 19.30
C GLY A 178 10.67 11.53 18.11
N ILE A 179 9.47 10.97 18.20
CA ILE A 179 8.79 10.28 17.10
C ILE A 179 7.92 11.31 16.38
N MET A 180 8.07 11.43 15.06
CA MET A 180 7.35 12.39 14.23
C MET A 180 5.93 11.90 13.92
N PRO A 181 4.88 12.61 14.40
CA PRO A 181 3.50 12.30 14.06
C PRO A 181 3.12 12.87 12.68
N VAL A 182 2.41 12.07 11.89
CA VAL A 182 1.77 12.43 10.62
C VAL A 182 0.28 12.21 10.80
N MET A 183 -0.50 13.30 10.78
CA MET A 183 -1.94 13.24 11.05
C MET A 183 -2.70 13.07 9.74
N ARG A 184 -3.45 11.98 9.59
CA ARG A 184 -4.45 11.86 8.51
C ARG A 184 -5.79 12.39 9.01
N LEU A 185 -6.31 13.42 8.34
CA LEU A 185 -7.67 13.90 8.57
C LEU A 185 -8.64 12.88 7.96
N TYR A 186 -9.24 12.06 8.81
CA TYR A 186 -10.15 11.00 8.40
C TYR A 186 -11.54 11.56 8.14
N TYR A 187 -11.97 11.49 6.88
CA TYR A 187 -13.33 11.75 6.45
C TYR A 187 -13.88 10.47 5.84
N SER A 188 -15.16 10.16 6.07
CA SER A 188 -15.78 8.96 5.49
C SER A 188 -15.85 9.00 3.97
N THR A 189 -15.91 10.20 3.38
CA THR A 189 -15.96 10.40 1.93
C THR A 189 -15.27 11.70 1.52
N ILE A 190 -14.76 11.74 0.29
CA ILE A 190 -14.19 12.93 -0.34
C ILE A 190 -15.32 13.87 -0.76
N THR A 191 -15.37 15.02 -0.09
CA THR A 191 -16.38 16.05 -0.29
C THR A 191 -15.81 17.46 -0.10
N ALA A 192 -16.33 18.42 -0.86
CA ALA A 192 -15.95 19.82 -0.70
C ALA A 192 -16.26 20.28 0.74
N PRO A 193 -15.34 20.96 1.43
CA PRO A 193 -15.56 21.40 2.80
C PRO A 193 -16.55 22.57 2.83
N SER A 194 -17.36 22.62 3.89
CA SER A 194 -18.07 23.83 4.31
C SER A 194 -17.09 24.91 4.80
N SER A 195 -17.55 26.17 4.87
CA SER A 195 -16.74 27.26 5.43
C SER A 195 -16.36 27.03 6.90
N ASP A 196 -17.23 26.35 7.66
CA ASP A 196 -16.95 25.99 9.05
C ASP A 196 -15.84 24.92 9.14
N GLU A 197 -15.88 23.89 8.30
CA GLU A 197 -14.81 22.89 8.24
C GLU A 197 -13.46 23.49 7.83
N ILE A 198 -13.44 24.45 6.90
CA ILE A 198 -12.21 25.18 6.53
C ILE A 198 -11.64 25.90 7.76
N ARG A 199 -12.48 26.64 8.50
CA ARG A 199 -12.06 27.33 9.72
C ARG A 199 -11.52 26.35 10.76
N GLN A 200 -12.24 25.25 11.01
CA GLN A 200 -11.83 24.22 11.97
C GLN A 200 -10.55 23.50 11.54
N THR A 201 -10.35 23.26 10.24
CA THR A 201 -9.10 22.68 9.69
C THR A 201 -7.90 23.58 10.01
N ARG A 202 -8.05 24.90 9.86
CA ARG A 202 -7.01 25.88 10.21
C ARG A 202 -6.72 25.87 11.71
N GLU A 203 -7.77 25.88 12.55
CA GLU A 203 -7.64 25.83 14.01
C GLU A 203 -6.96 24.53 14.49
N LEU A 204 -7.32 23.40 13.90
CA LEU A 204 -6.69 22.10 14.13
C LEU A 204 -5.20 22.13 13.78
N ALA A 205 -4.86 22.60 12.58
CA ALA A 205 -3.46 22.70 12.16
C ALA A 205 -2.66 23.61 13.08
N GLU A 206 -3.20 24.78 13.44
CA GLU A 206 -2.57 25.72 14.39
C GLU A 206 -2.36 25.08 15.77
N TYR A 207 -3.32 24.29 16.23
CA TYR A 207 -3.27 23.63 17.52
C TYR A 207 -2.22 22.51 17.60
N TYR A 208 -2.17 21.67 16.57
CA TYR A 208 -1.31 20.49 16.54
C TYR A 208 0.12 20.79 16.05
N THR A 209 0.33 21.84 15.25
CA THR A 209 1.69 22.32 14.90
C THR A 209 2.46 22.77 16.13
N ARG A 210 1.82 23.49 17.05
CA ARG A 210 2.40 23.83 18.36
C ARG A 210 2.73 22.63 19.24
N ARG A 211 2.12 21.47 18.96
CA ARG A 211 2.36 20.21 19.68
C ARG A 211 3.35 19.29 18.96
N GLY A 212 3.85 19.68 17.79
CA GLY A 212 4.86 18.92 17.05
C GLY A 212 4.34 18.18 15.81
N VAL A 213 3.04 18.24 15.49
CA VAL A 213 2.53 17.69 14.21
C VAL A 213 2.79 18.69 13.09
N GLN A 214 3.69 18.35 12.18
CA GLN A 214 4.00 19.20 11.02
C GLN A 214 3.18 18.80 9.78
N TYR A 215 2.84 17.52 9.64
CA TYR A 215 2.29 16.94 8.42
C TYR A 215 0.84 16.50 8.60
N PHE A 216 -0.01 16.92 7.65
CA PHE A 216 -1.44 16.66 7.67
C PHE A 216 -1.89 16.03 6.35
N GLN A 217 -2.06 14.71 6.30
CA GLN A 217 -2.61 14.02 5.14
C GLN A 217 -4.09 14.36 4.97
N ILE A 218 -4.46 14.86 3.79
CA ILE A 218 -5.84 15.08 3.40
C ILE A 218 -6.27 13.94 2.48
N TYR A 219 -7.30 13.19 2.91
CA TYR A 219 -7.83 12.00 2.26
C TYR A 219 -6.84 10.85 2.11
N ASN A 220 -7.37 9.66 1.85
CA ASN A 220 -6.59 8.44 1.77
C ASN A 220 -6.22 8.09 0.32
N GLU A 221 -7.06 7.35 -0.41
CA GLU A 221 -6.79 6.85 -1.76
C GLU A 221 -7.83 7.34 -2.77
N PRO A 222 -7.72 8.56 -3.31
CA PRO A 222 -8.82 9.23 -4.03
C PRO A 222 -9.29 8.53 -5.30
N ASN A 223 -8.56 7.53 -5.80
CA ASN A 223 -8.97 6.71 -6.93
C ASN A 223 -9.84 5.50 -6.56
N LEU A 224 -10.05 5.20 -5.27
CA LEU A 224 -10.89 4.08 -4.85
C LEU A 224 -12.35 4.48 -4.68
N PRO A 225 -13.32 3.67 -5.16
CA PRO A 225 -14.75 3.94 -4.98
C PRO A 225 -15.19 4.12 -3.52
N CYS A 226 -14.57 3.41 -2.57
CA CYS A 226 -14.92 3.46 -1.16
C CYS A 226 -14.61 4.79 -0.47
N GLU A 227 -13.77 5.62 -1.10
CA GLU A 227 -13.46 6.97 -0.62
C GLU A 227 -14.52 8.00 -1.05
N TRP A 228 -15.55 7.59 -1.79
CA TRP A 228 -16.57 8.48 -2.34
C TRP A 228 -17.97 8.07 -1.91
N GLU A 229 -18.86 9.06 -1.91
CA GLU A 229 -20.28 8.88 -1.59
C GLU A 229 -20.90 7.74 -2.41
N GLY A 230 -21.62 6.85 -1.72
CA GLY A 230 -22.26 5.69 -2.34
C GLY A 230 -21.31 4.61 -2.84
N ASN A 231 -20.04 4.58 -2.37
CA ASN A 231 -19.04 3.60 -2.76
C ASN A 231 -18.82 3.56 -4.29
N ARG A 232 -18.75 4.75 -4.91
CA ARG A 232 -18.66 4.92 -6.37
C ARG A 232 -17.68 6.02 -6.72
N LEU A 233 -16.67 5.68 -7.52
CA LEU A 233 -15.74 6.65 -8.08
C LEU A 233 -16.49 7.57 -9.07
N PRO A 234 -16.49 8.91 -8.87
CA PRO A 234 -17.08 9.83 -9.83
C PRO A 234 -16.28 9.90 -11.14
N GLU A 235 -16.96 10.09 -12.28
CA GLU A 235 -16.29 10.28 -13.57
C GLU A 235 -15.36 11.50 -13.57
N ASN A 236 -15.78 12.58 -12.91
CA ASN A 236 -14.99 13.80 -12.68
C ASN A 236 -14.21 13.79 -11.36
N SER A 237 -13.83 12.62 -10.86
CA SER A 237 -13.18 12.45 -9.54
C SER A 237 -11.94 13.32 -9.35
N ILE A 238 -11.11 13.51 -10.38
CA ILE A 238 -9.93 14.40 -10.33
C ILE A 238 -10.31 15.85 -9.99
N ALA A 239 -11.31 16.40 -10.70
CA ALA A 239 -11.76 17.78 -10.48
C ALA A 239 -12.43 17.93 -9.10
N ARG A 240 -13.27 16.97 -8.70
CA ARG A 240 -13.93 16.97 -7.38
C ARG A 240 -12.94 16.81 -6.24
N TRP A 241 -11.90 16.01 -6.43
CA TRP A 241 -10.82 15.87 -5.45
C TRP A 241 -10.09 17.21 -5.29
N ALA A 242 -9.75 17.90 -6.38
CA ALA A 242 -9.08 19.20 -6.30
C ALA A 242 -9.96 20.25 -5.58
N GLU A 243 -11.26 20.28 -5.85
CA GLU A 243 -12.24 21.13 -5.14
C GLU A 243 -12.31 20.85 -3.64
N ALA A 244 -12.17 19.58 -3.24
CA ALA A 244 -12.18 19.16 -1.84
C ALA A 244 -10.84 19.38 -1.12
N PHE A 245 -9.73 19.17 -1.83
CA PHE A 245 -8.37 19.23 -1.32
C PHE A 245 -7.89 20.66 -1.12
N VAL A 246 -8.05 21.52 -2.14
CA VAL A 246 -7.44 22.87 -2.17
C VAL A 246 -7.83 23.74 -0.97
N PRO A 247 -9.11 23.85 -0.57
CA PRO A 247 -9.48 24.68 0.57
C PRO A 247 -8.90 24.16 1.90
N ARG A 248 -8.86 22.84 2.10
CA ARG A 248 -8.26 22.22 3.30
C ARG A 248 -6.73 22.41 3.32
N ALA A 249 -6.08 22.25 2.18
CA ALA A 249 -4.63 22.43 2.07
C ALA A 249 -4.20 23.87 2.39
N ARG A 250 -4.99 24.86 1.93
CA ARG A 250 -4.78 26.27 2.29
C ARG A 250 -5.02 26.52 3.77
N ALA A 251 -6.08 25.96 4.35
CA ALA A 251 -6.36 26.07 5.78
C ALA A 251 -5.22 25.49 6.66
N ILE A 252 -4.67 24.34 6.29
CA ILE A 252 -3.51 23.73 6.97
C ILE A 252 -2.30 24.66 6.91
N ILE A 253 -2.01 25.21 5.73
CA ILE A 253 -0.93 26.18 5.52
C ILE A 253 -1.12 27.43 6.39
N GLU A 254 -2.33 27.97 6.45
CA GLU A 254 -2.66 29.13 7.28
C GLU A 254 -2.53 28.84 8.78
N GLY A 255 -2.79 27.59 9.18
CA GLY A 255 -2.52 27.09 10.54
C GLY A 255 -1.05 26.72 10.79
N GLY A 256 -0.15 26.95 9.83
CA GLY A 256 1.29 26.68 9.98
C GLY A 256 1.72 25.23 9.72
N GLY A 257 0.82 24.37 9.25
CA GLY A 257 1.11 22.98 8.92
C GLY A 257 1.51 22.77 7.45
N ILE A 258 1.87 21.53 7.12
CA ILE A 258 2.24 21.08 5.78
C ILE A 258 1.18 20.10 5.26
N PRO A 259 0.44 20.44 4.19
CA PRO A 259 -0.58 19.57 3.63
C PRO A 259 0.04 18.38 2.90
N GLY A 260 -0.49 17.19 3.16
CA GLY A 260 -0.13 15.94 2.51
C GLY A 260 -1.19 15.52 1.51
N ILE A 261 -0.77 15.20 0.29
CA ILE A 261 -1.62 14.61 -0.75
C ILE A 261 -1.70 13.11 -0.48
N GLY A 262 -2.91 12.57 -0.24
CA GLY A 262 -3.13 11.13 -0.20
C GLY A 262 -2.81 10.48 -1.56
N GLY A 263 -1.86 9.55 -1.55
CA GLY A 263 -1.42 8.83 -2.73
C GLY A 263 -2.51 7.88 -3.23
N PRO A 264 -2.79 7.84 -4.54
CA PRO A 264 -3.68 6.84 -5.12
C PRO A 264 -3.23 5.40 -4.82
N ALA A 265 -4.21 4.52 -4.58
CA ALA A 265 -3.99 3.08 -4.61
C ALA A 265 -3.30 2.69 -5.93
N PHE A 266 -2.41 1.69 -5.92
CA PHE A 266 -1.63 1.32 -7.10
C PHE A 266 -2.50 1.02 -8.34
N GLY A 267 -3.68 0.44 -8.14
CA GLY A 267 -4.68 0.32 -9.19
C GLY A 267 -6.09 0.28 -8.61
N TYR A 268 -7.06 0.45 -9.50
CA TYR A 268 -8.46 0.62 -9.13
C TYR A 268 -9.37 0.21 -10.30
N ILE A 269 -10.66 0.04 -10.03
CA ILE A 269 -11.67 -0.21 -11.06
C ILE A 269 -12.33 1.11 -11.43
N LYS A 270 -12.31 1.46 -12.72
CA LYS A 270 -12.97 2.64 -13.27
C LYS A 270 -14.49 2.43 -13.36
N THR A 271 -15.22 3.52 -13.62
CA THR A 271 -16.68 3.50 -13.77
C THR A 271 -17.17 2.60 -14.90
N ASP A 272 -16.36 2.44 -15.95
CA ASP A 272 -16.63 1.56 -17.10
C ASP A 272 -16.21 0.10 -16.86
N GLY A 273 -15.74 -0.25 -15.65
CA GLY A 273 -15.27 -1.58 -15.29
C GLY A 273 -13.83 -1.89 -15.70
N SER A 274 -13.17 -0.99 -16.44
CA SER A 274 -11.77 -1.17 -16.82
C SER A 274 -10.81 -0.94 -15.65
N TYR A 275 -9.61 -1.53 -15.73
CA TYR A 275 -8.57 -1.33 -14.72
C TYR A 275 -7.86 0.02 -14.93
N GLY A 276 -7.74 0.79 -13.85
CA GLY A 276 -7.03 2.04 -13.79
C GLY A 276 -5.66 1.92 -13.13
N ASN A 277 -4.72 2.78 -13.54
CA ASN A 277 -3.37 2.86 -12.99
C ASN A 277 -3.28 4.04 -12.01
N GLY A 278 -2.84 3.79 -10.78
CA GLY A 278 -2.75 4.80 -9.72
C GLY A 278 -1.73 5.90 -10.01
N SER A 279 -0.62 5.59 -10.69
CA SER A 279 0.38 6.60 -11.09
C SER A 279 -0.14 7.54 -12.16
N GLU A 280 -0.95 7.03 -13.10
CA GLU A 280 -1.64 7.88 -14.06
C GLU A 280 -2.69 8.77 -13.38
N TYR A 281 -3.42 8.22 -12.40
CA TYR A 281 -4.35 9.02 -11.59
C TYR A 281 -3.61 10.14 -10.82
N PHE A 282 -2.44 9.84 -10.25
CA PHE A 282 -1.60 10.83 -9.56
C PHE A 282 -1.08 11.91 -10.50
N ARG A 283 -0.67 11.55 -11.73
CA ARG A 283 -0.32 12.49 -12.81
C ARG A 283 -1.48 13.43 -13.13
N GLN A 284 -2.70 12.89 -13.24
CA GLN A 284 -3.89 13.71 -13.48
C GLN A 284 -4.22 14.63 -12.30
N MET A 285 -4.09 14.16 -11.06
CA MET A 285 -4.31 14.99 -9.85
C MET A 285 -3.35 16.17 -9.80
N THR A 286 -2.05 15.92 -9.99
CA THR A 286 -1.02 16.97 -9.96
C THR A 286 -1.15 17.94 -11.14
N GLY A 287 -1.45 17.41 -12.34
CA GLY A 287 -1.77 18.20 -13.52
C GLY A 287 -2.99 19.10 -13.33
N GLU A 288 -4.07 18.59 -12.72
CA GLU A 288 -5.28 19.37 -12.42
C GLU A 288 -4.99 20.56 -11.50
N LEU A 289 -4.20 20.37 -10.44
CA LEU A 289 -3.78 21.46 -9.56
C LEU A 289 -2.97 22.51 -10.33
N VAL A 290 -2.01 22.09 -11.15
CA VAL A 290 -1.17 23.02 -11.94
C VAL A 290 -2.01 23.78 -12.96
N ASN A 291 -2.88 23.10 -13.69
CA ASN A 291 -3.75 23.69 -14.70
C ASN A 291 -4.74 24.70 -14.11
N LYS A 292 -5.19 24.49 -12.86
CA LYS A 292 -6.03 25.44 -12.10
C LYS A 292 -5.24 26.55 -11.40
N GLY A 293 -3.94 26.68 -11.67
CA GLY A 293 -3.09 27.74 -11.10
C GLY A 293 -2.72 27.51 -9.63
N HIS A 294 -2.70 26.26 -9.18
CA HIS A 294 -2.33 25.87 -7.80
C HIS A 294 -0.93 25.25 -7.71
N LYS A 295 -0.04 25.51 -8.68
CA LYS A 295 1.35 25.04 -8.64
C LYS A 295 2.09 25.48 -7.37
N ASP A 296 1.90 26.73 -6.92
CA ASP A 296 2.54 27.23 -5.70
C ASP A 296 2.00 26.57 -4.43
N LEU A 297 0.73 26.16 -4.43
CA LEU A 297 0.15 25.35 -3.35
C LEU A 297 0.79 23.95 -3.35
N LEU A 298 0.84 23.31 -4.53
CA LEU A 298 1.45 21.98 -4.71
C LEU A 298 2.92 21.97 -4.29
N ALA A 299 3.69 23.03 -4.57
CA ALA A 299 5.08 23.19 -4.16
C ALA A 299 5.30 23.21 -2.63
N ARG A 300 4.22 23.39 -1.86
CA ARG A 300 4.24 23.42 -0.38
C ARG A 300 3.66 22.15 0.24
N CYS A 301 3.29 21.16 -0.58
CA CYS A 301 2.76 19.89 -0.11
C CYS A 301 3.86 18.84 0.11
N VAL A 302 3.51 17.78 0.82
CA VAL A 302 4.15 16.47 0.73
C VAL A 302 3.21 15.49 0.02
N VAL A 303 3.75 14.35 -0.44
CA VAL A 303 2.93 13.22 -0.89
C VAL A 303 2.95 12.13 0.17
N VAL A 304 1.79 11.58 0.54
CA VAL A 304 1.71 10.46 1.47
C VAL A 304 1.40 9.20 0.67
N ILE A 305 2.38 8.31 0.55
CA ILE A 305 2.39 7.23 -0.47
C ILE A 305 2.12 5.85 0.11
N HIS A 306 1.60 4.96 -0.73
CA HIS A 306 1.21 3.59 -0.37
C HIS A 306 2.12 2.55 -1.04
N ASN A 307 3.24 2.24 -0.41
CA ASN A 307 4.33 1.46 -1.00
C ASN A 307 4.26 0.00 -0.58
N TYR A 308 3.23 -0.68 -1.05
CA TYR A 308 3.08 -2.12 -0.85
C TYR A 308 4.07 -2.90 -1.71
N THR A 309 4.42 -4.10 -1.30
CA THR A 309 5.20 -5.05 -2.09
C THR A 309 4.27 -6.13 -2.67
N THR A 310 4.82 -7.08 -3.40
CA THR A 310 4.10 -8.25 -3.89
C THR A 310 4.74 -9.51 -3.32
N ASP A 311 4.41 -10.68 -3.89
CA ASP A 311 5.15 -11.92 -3.63
C ASP A 311 6.61 -11.85 -4.09
N SER A 312 6.98 -10.89 -4.95
CA SER A 312 8.38 -10.68 -5.32
C SER A 312 9.13 -9.90 -4.24
N HIS A 313 10.42 -10.23 -4.07
CA HIS A 313 11.26 -9.53 -3.12
C HIS A 313 11.46 -8.06 -3.56
N PRO A 314 11.41 -7.05 -2.67
CA PRO A 314 11.33 -5.64 -3.07
C PRO A 314 12.61 -5.08 -3.69
N SER A 315 13.72 -5.82 -3.58
CA SER A 315 14.95 -5.51 -4.34
C SER A 315 14.81 -5.76 -5.84
N ASP A 316 13.85 -6.57 -6.27
CA ASP A 316 13.56 -6.80 -7.68
C ASP A 316 12.63 -5.70 -8.20
N GLN A 317 13.24 -4.61 -8.66
CA GLN A 317 12.51 -3.43 -9.12
C GLN A 317 11.53 -3.74 -10.26
N ALA A 318 11.89 -4.66 -11.16
CA ALA A 318 11.06 -5.01 -12.30
C ALA A 318 9.75 -5.71 -11.88
N GLN A 319 9.75 -6.40 -10.74
CA GLN A 319 8.60 -7.15 -10.23
C GLN A 319 7.88 -6.46 -9.07
N THR A 320 8.41 -5.35 -8.55
CA THR A 320 7.92 -4.67 -7.34
C THR A 320 7.67 -3.17 -7.53
N GLU A 321 7.15 -2.78 -8.69
CA GLU A 321 6.80 -1.39 -9.02
C GLU A 321 5.99 -0.67 -7.93
N LYS A 322 5.15 -1.41 -7.19
CA LYS A 322 4.36 -0.90 -6.07
C LYS A 322 5.22 -0.30 -4.95
N TYR A 323 6.35 -0.93 -4.60
CA TYR A 323 7.23 -0.39 -3.56
C TYR A 323 7.98 0.85 -4.06
N TRP A 324 8.38 0.83 -5.34
CA TRP A 324 9.16 1.89 -5.98
C TRP A 324 8.32 3.07 -6.48
N GLN A 325 7.03 3.13 -6.11
CA GLN A 325 6.10 4.17 -6.54
C GLN A 325 6.58 5.60 -6.20
N PHE A 326 7.41 5.76 -5.16
CA PHE A 326 8.05 7.05 -4.85
C PHE A 326 8.89 7.61 -6.00
N ALA A 327 9.61 6.75 -6.74
CA ALA A 327 10.41 7.18 -7.88
C ALA A 327 9.51 7.60 -9.06
N THR A 328 8.45 6.84 -9.32
CA THR A 328 7.45 7.14 -10.34
C THR A 328 6.73 8.45 -10.05
N TYR A 329 6.32 8.69 -8.80
CA TYR A 329 5.67 9.93 -8.41
C TYR A 329 6.62 11.12 -8.51
N GLN A 330 7.92 10.92 -8.22
CA GLN A 330 8.89 12.00 -8.36
C GLN A 330 9.14 12.33 -9.84
N ALA A 331 9.12 11.34 -10.73
CA ALA A 331 9.17 11.59 -12.17
C ALA A 331 7.97 12.41 -12.64
N ILE A 332 6.77 12.09 -12.18
CA ILE A 332 5.54 12.85 -12.47
C ILE A 332 5.65 14.29 -11.96
N LEU A 333 6.08 14.50 -10.72
CA LEU A 333 6.26 15.85 -10.15
C LEU A 333 7.31 16.67 -10.91
N ALA A 334 8.36 16.01 -11.42
CA ALA A 334 9.39 16.65 -12.22
C ALA A 334 8.87 17.21 -13.55
N GLU A 335 7.79 16.65 -14.12
CA GLU A 335 7.10 17.21 -15.30
C GLU A 335 6.55 18.61 -15.04
N HIS A 336 6.27 18.93 -13.78
CA HIS A 336 5.87 20.26 -13.33
C HIS A 336 7.04 21.07 -12.74
N GLY A 337 8.27 20.56 -12.82
CA GLY A 337 9.46 21.18 -12.22
C GLY A 337 9.45 21.17 -10.69
N LEU A 338 8.86 20.14 -10.08
CA LEU A 338 8.75 20.00 -8.63
C LEU A 338 9.57 18.81 -8.10
N LEU A 339 10.15 18.99 -6.93
CA LEU A 339 10.79 17.96 -6.11
C LEU A 339 10.13 18.04 -4.73
N LEU A 340 9.20 17.13 -4.44
CA LEU A 340 8.45 17.14 -3.18
C LEU A 340 8.86 15.97 -2.29
N PRO A 341 8.85 16.14 -0.96
CA PRO A 341 9.04 15.02 -0.07
C PRO A 341 7.83 14.08 -0.12
N MET A 342 8.11 12.81 0.16
CA MET A 342 7.15 11.73 0.24
C MET A 342 7.28 11.00 1.55
N ILE A 343 6.17 10.79 2.23
CA ILE A 343 6.08 10.12 3.52
C ILE A 343 5.30 8.82 3.32
N GLY A 344 5.78 7.71 3.85
CA GLY A 344 5.02 6.46 3.82
C GLY A 344 3.74 6.63 4.65
N GLY A 345 2.59 6.43 4.03
CA GLY A 345 1.31 6.34 4.74
C GLY A 345 0.95 4.90 5.06
N GLU A 346 1.12 4.04 4.06
CA GLU A 346 0.87 2.60 4.15
C GLU A 346 1.90 1.87 3.28
N GLY A 347 2.11 0.58 3.52
CA GLY A 347 3.06 -0.18 2.73
C GLY A 347 3.49 -1.47 3.38
N GLY A 348 4.49 -2.10 2.75
CA GLY A 348 5.00 -3.40 3.16
C GLY A 348 4.28 -4.55 2.46
N THR A 349 4.35 -5.73 3.06
CA THR A 349 3.81 -6.96 2.50
C THR A 349 2.66 -7.41 3.39
N ARG A 350 1.49 -7.68 2.81
CA ARG A 350 0.37 -8.25 3.56
C ARG A 350 0.44 -9.78 3.53
N PRO A 351 -0.15 -10.49 4.51
CA PRO A 351 -0.13 -11.95 4.53
C PRO A 351 -0.62 -12.58 3.22
N GLU A 352 -1.67 -12.02 2.61
CA GLU A 352 -2.21 -12.47 1.33
C GLU A 352 -1.25 -12.26 0.15
N ASP A 353 -0.38 -11.26 0.19
CA ASP A 353 0.56 -10.96 -0.89
C ASP A 353 1.65 -12.04 -1.02
N VAL A 354 1.83 -12.88 0.02
CA VAL A 354 2.81 -13.97 0.09
C VAL A 354 2.16 -15.33 0.40
N GLY A 355 0.86 -15.46 0.17
CA GLY A 355 0.12 -16.71 0.38
C GLY A 355 0.19 -17.23 1.83
N GLY A 356 0.31 -16.34 2.81
CA GLY A 356 0.44 -16.68 4.23
C GLY A 356 1.86 -17.02 4.69
N ASN A 357 2.88 -16.91 3.81
CA ASN A 357 4.28 -17.12 4.20
C ASN A 357 4.80 -15.93 5.03
N MET A 358 4.64 -16.01 6.35
CA MET A 358 5.00 -14.93 7.28
C MET A 358 6.51 -14.65 7.35
N SER A 359 7.36 -15.63 7.00
CA SER A 359 8.81 -15.43 6.94
C SER A 359 9.19 -14.55 5.76
N LYS A 360 8.59 -14.83 4.59
CA LYS A 360 8.73 -14.00 3.39
C LYS A 360 8.18 -12.58 3.59
N LEU A 361 7.03 -12.45 4.26
CA LEU A 361 6.51 -11.15 4.69
C LEU A 361 7.54 -10.40 5.53
N ALA A 362 8.10 -11.05 6.56
CA ALA A 362 9.08 -10.44 7.45
C ALA A 362 10.35 -10.01 6.71
N ASP A 363 10.85 -10.83 5.79
CA ASP A 363 12.01 -10.51 4.95
C ASP A 363 11.74 -9.29 4.06
N ASN A 364 10.62 -9.29 3.33
CA ASN A 364 10.26 -8.20 2.43
C ASN A 364 10.08 -6.87 3.19
N VAL A 365 9.32 -6.87 4.29
CA VAL A 365 9.07 -5.66 5.09
C VAL A 365 10.35 -5.16 5.74
N PHE A 366 11.18 -6.06 6.29
CA PHE A 366 12.43 -5.65 6.91
C PHE A 366 13.42 -5.09 5.88
N TRP A 367 13.47 -5.64 4.67
CA TRP A 367 14.25 -5.07 3.58
C TRP A 367 13.81 -3.64 3.25
N CYS A 368 12.50 -3.36 3.21
CA CYS A 368 11.98 -2.01 2.98
C CYS A 368 12.46 -1.01 4.05
N TYR A 369 12.53 -1.43 5.31
CA TYR A 369 13.10 -0.65 6.40
C TYR A 369 14.61 -0.43 6.22
N GLU A 370 15.38 -1.45 5.85
CA GLU A 370 16.82 -1.31 5.61
C GLU A 370 17.14 -0.40 4.42
N HIS A 371 16.30 -0.44 3.38
CA HIS A 371 16.46 0.40 2.19
C HIS A 371 16.40 1.89 2.52
N MET A 372 15.67 2.31 3.57
CA MET A 372 15.57 3.72 3.96
C MET A 372 16.92 4.39 4.28
N ALA A 373 17.93 3.60 4.67
CA ALA A 373 19.29 4.11 4.89
C ALA A 373 19.93 4.66 3.59
N THR A 374 19.54 4.13 2.43
CA THR A 374 20.05 4.48 1.10
C THR A 374 19.01 5.08 0.16
N ALA A 375 17.75 5.16 0.58
CA ALA A 375 16.66 5.72 -0.20
C ALA A 375 16.92 7.20 -0.56
N PRO A 376 16.43 7.69 -1.71
CA PRO A 376 16.56 9.10 -2.09
C PRO A 376 16.02 10.04 -1.02
N ASP A 377 16.65 11.21 -0.85
CA ASP A 377 16.32 12.12 0.26
C ASP A 377 14.83 12.50 0.28
N TYR A 378 14.22 12.71 -0.89
CA TYR A 378 12.81 13.04 -1.02
C TYR A 378 11.86 11.92 -0.52
N TYR A 379 12.28 10.65 -0.48
CA TYR A 379 11.46 9.59 0.13
C TYR A 379 11.78 9.54 1.63
N MET A 380 11.05 10.29 2.45
CA MET A 380 11.34 10.57 3.86
C MET A 380 11.24 9.35 4.77
N SER A 381 10.17 8.58 4.64
CA SER A 381 9.88 7.42 5.52
C SER A 381 9.16 6.30 4.77
N PHE A 382 9.37 5.07 5.21
CA PHE A 382 8.56 3.90 4.87
C PHE A 382 7.66 3.55 6.06
N ALA A 383 6.36 3.39 5.87
CA ALA A 383 5.42 3.02 6.93
C ALA A 383 4.76 1.66 6.65
N HIS A 384 5.06 0.66 7.48
CA HIS A 384 4.42 -0.66 7.37
C HIS A 384 2.96 -0.59 7.85
N TRP A 385 2.08 -1.24 7.10
CA TRP A 385 0.70 -1.51 7.50
C TRP A 385 0.66 -2.88 8.19
N LEU A 386 0.37 -3.02 9.48
CA LEU A 386 -0.26 -2.10 10.43
C LEU A 386 0.26 -2.41 11.85
N LEU A 387 0.34 -1.45 12.77
CA LEU A 387 0.83 -1.72 14.13
C LEU A 387 -0.09 -2.68 14.90
N ALA A 388 -1.35 -2.29 15.04
CA ALA A 388 -2.37 -3.05 15.75
C ALA A 388 -3.78 -2.69 15.27
N ALA A 389 -4.75 -3.56 15.54
CA ALA A 389 -6.16 -3.32 15.28
C ALA A 389 -7.03 -3.91 16.40
N PRO A 390 -8.24 -3.35 16.64
CA PRO A 390 -9.19 -3.92 17.60
C PRO A 390 -9.60 -5.36 17.24
N GLU A 391 -10.02 -6.13 18.24
CA GLU A 391 -10.59 -7.45 18.00
C GLU A 391 -11.85 -7.36 17.12
N GLY A 392 -11.99 -8.27 16.16
CA GLY A 392 -13.08 -8.24 15.17
C GLY A 392 -12.93 -7.21 14.04
N ASN A 393 -11.91 -6.35 14.06
CA ASN A 393 -11.59 -5.47 12.92
C ASN A 393 -11.02 -6.30 11.76
N GLU A 394 -11.47 -6.06 10.53
CA GLU A 394 -11.05 -6.81 9.34
C GLU A 394 -9.54 -6.74 9.07
N TRP A 395 -8.89 -5.64 9.45
CA TRP A 395 -7.46 -5.40 9.26
C TRP A 395 -6.58 -6.06 10.32
N ARG A 396 -7.17 -6.72 11.33
CA ARG A 396 -6.42 -7.41 12.40
C ARG A 396 -5.43 -8.44 11.86
N ARG A 397 -5.73 -9.09 10.73
CA ARG A 397 -4.79 -10.03 10.09
C ARG A 397 -3.51 -9.36 9.57
N HIS A 398 -3.51 -8.04 9.33
CA HIS A 398 -2.32 -7.29 8.88
C HIS A 398 -1.52 -6.71 10.05
N ALA A 399 -2.04 -6.79 11.27
CA ALA A 399 -1.41 -6.18 12.43
C ALA A 399 -0.10 -6.88 12.83
N MET A 400 0.88 -6.09 13.26
CA MET A 400 2.11 -6.60 13.89
C MET A 400 1.82 -7.15 15.29
N PHE A 401 0.87 -6.56 16.01
CA PHE A 401 0.52 -6.90 17.38
C PHE A 401 -1.00 -7.04 17.55
N ASP A 402 -1.42 -7.91 18.48
CA ASP A 402 -2.80 -7.95 18.94
C ASP A 402 -3.13 -6.74 19.84
N SER A 403 -4.40 -6.60 20.25
CA SER A 403 -4.86 -5.50 21.12
C SER A 403 -4.24 -5.50 22.53
N ASN A 404 -3.51 -6.54 22.94
CA ASN A 404 -2.76 -6.64 24.19
C ASN A 404 -1.26 -6.36 24.03
N GLY A 405 -0.79 -6.14 22.79
CA GLY A 405 0.64 -5.92 22.49
C GLY A 405 1.42 -7.23 22.31
N SER A 406 0.75 -8.36 22.15
CA SER A 406 1.40 -9.64 21.82
C SER A 406 1.77 -9.67 20.34
N PRO A 407 2.97 -10.16 19.97
CA PRO A 407 3.43 -10.16 18.59
C PRO A 407 2.66 -11.17 17.73
N LEU A 408 2.03 -10.69 16.66
CA LEU A 408 1.41 -11.48 15.59
C LEU A 408 2.42 -11.74 14.45
N GLN A 409 3.25 -10.75 14.11
CA GLN A 409 4.32 -10.86 13.10
C GLN A 409 5.68 -11.08 13.76
N LYS A 410 5.84 -12.22 14.46
CA LYS A 410 6.98 -12.49 15.36
C LYS A 410 8.35 -12.35 14.70
N GLU A 411 8.51 -12.90 13.49
CA GLU A 411 9.80 -12.86 12.79
C GLU A 411 10.21 -11.43 12.39
N LEU A 412 9.26 -10.62 11.91
CA LEU A 412 9.51 -9.20 11.60
C LEU A 412 9.93 -8.44 12.86
N ILE A 413 9.20 -8.64 13.96
CA ILE A 413 9.48 -7.97 15.24
C ILE A 413 10.87 -8.34 15.76
N GLU A 414 11.28 -9.60 15.65
CA GLU A 414 12.61 -10.04 16.05
C GLU A 414 13.72 -9.40 15.19
N LYS A 415 13.53 -9.35 13.86
CA LYS A 415 14.45 -8.64 12.95
C LYS A 415 14.58 -7.16 13.35
N MET A 416 13.47 -6.48 13.63
CA MET A 416 13.48 -5.07 14.03
C MET A 416 14.15 -4.83 15.39
N ARG A 417 13.95 -5.71 16.38
CA ARG A 417 14.59 -5.60 17.71
C ARG A 417 16.10 -5.80 17.69
N THR A 418 16.57 -6.69 16.81
CA THR A 418 18.00 -7.02 16.69
C THR A 418 18.76 -6.06 15.79
N ALA A 419 18.04 -5.37 14.90
CA ALA A 419 18.61 -4.36 14.03
C ALA A 419 19.06 -3.12 14.79
N ARG A 420 20.13 -2.49 14.29
CA ARG A 420 20.50 -1.12 14.65
C ARG A 420 20.19 -0.23 13.45
N PRO A 421 19.06 0.50 13.44
CA PRO A 421 18.71 1.35 12.31
C PRO A 421 19.83 2.34 12.05
N ARG A 422 20.16 2.49 10.77
CA ARG A 422 21.16 3.45 10.35
C ARG A 422 20.50 4.81 10.18
N ALA A 423 21.18 5.85 10.65
CA ALA A 423 20.79 7.21 10.29
C ALA A 423 20.84 7.37 8.77
N ARG A 424 19.87 8.08 8.19
CA ARG A 424 19.84 8.32 6.75
C ARG A 424 21.12 9.03 6.28
N GLY A 425 21.64 8.59 5.13
CA GLY A 425 22.89 9.15 4.58
C GLY A 425 24.18 8.61 5.19
N SER A 426 24.12 7.68 6.15
CA SER A 426 25.31 6.96 6.61
C SER A 426 25.74 5.91 5.57
N SER A 427 26.77 6.23 4.79
CA SER A 427 27.40 5.26 3.88
C SER A 427 28.03 4.12 4.69
N ARG A 428 27.95 2.88 4.20
CA ARG A 428 28.82 1.78 4.70
C ARG A 428 30.27 2.21 4.50
N THR A 429 30.97 2.61 5.56
CA THR A 429 32.42 2.47 5.56
C THR A 429 32.68 0.97 5.54
N ASN A 430 33.01 0.42 4.38
CA ASN A 430 33.45 -0.96 4.28
C ASN A 430 34.68 -1.12 5.16
N ALA A 431 34.49 -1.70 6.34
CA ALA A 431 35.57 -2.32 7.10
C ALA A 431 35.93 -3.63 6.40
N GLN A 432 36.61 -3.51 5.26
CA GLN A 432 37.43 -4.56 4.67
C GLN A 432 38.73 -3.89 4.26
N GLY A 433 39.75 -4.09 5.07
CA GLY A 433 41.08 -3.49 4.92
C GLY A 433 41.89 -3.59 6.19
N ASN A 434 42.12 -4.82 6.66
CA ASN A 434 43.40 -5.30 7.22
C ASN A 434 43.30 -6.79 7.53
#